data_AF-A0A3N1AZZ6-F1
#
_entry.id   AF-A0A3N1AZZ6-F1
#
_cell.length_a   1.000
_cell.length_b   1.000
_cell.length_c   1.000
_cell.angle_alpha   90.00
_cell.angle_beta   90.00
_cell.angle_gamma   90.00
#
_symmetry.space_group_name_H-M   'P 1'
#
loop_
_entity.id
_entity.type
_entity.pdbx_description
1 polymer ?
#
loop_
_entity_poly.entity_id
_entity_poly.type
_entity_poly.pdbx_seq_one_letter_code
_entity_poly.pdbx_strand_id
1 'polypeptide(L)'
;MQADRVVEALRRHVFQPGEDMAKRFAEPERVTVLSTTQGLYEAEPAGWRIGAAAWVDSAVRVARDSSLENFVATYGFVFSRDGGTLFLNDAAAIRELGRGLGAGLDPLAYAELLAELYSGQRIDDPVVFSFAATAGFRPGWLIANVEEFLRKNPSVDPSLVFPPRVSEEGGVTRIDFLSHNYYLVEFGAAIDIYQWTVTASAGQPAFWAREPVAQRLTLPPS
;
A
#
# COMPACT_ATOMS: atom_id res chain seq x y z
N MET A 1 -5.25 -5.06 17.65
CA MET A 1 -3.83 -4.81 17.28
C MET A 1 -2.98 -4.85 18.55
N GLN A 2 -1.80 -5.48 18.54
CA GLN A 2 -0.93 -5.54 19.72
C GLN A 2 0.16 -4.47 19.65
N ALA A 3 0.08 -3.46 20.52
CA ALA A 3 0.90 -2.26 20.40
C ALA A 3 2.42 -2.52 20.55
N ASP A 4 2.83 -3.46 21.41
CA ASP A 4 4.26 -3.81 21.56
C ASP A 4 4.84 -4.43 20.29
N ARG A 5 4.06 -5.29 19.63
CA ARG A 5 4.44 -5.93 18.37
C ARG A 5 4.61 -4.93 17.23
N VAL A 6 3.74 -3.92 17.17
CA VAL A 6 3.83 -2.83 16.20
C VAL A 6 5.09 -2.00 16.43
N VAL A 7 5.36 -1.61 17.68
CA VAL A 7 6.54 -0.80 18.03
C VAL A 7 7.84 -1.54 17.72
N GLU A 8 7.90 -2.84 17.99
CA GLU A 8 9.06 -3.65 17.64
C GLU A 8 9.25 -3.75 16.11
N ALA A 9 8.17 -3.90 15.36
CA ALA A 9 8.23 -3.90 13.90
C ALA A 9 8.73 -2.54 13.35
N LEU A 10 8.26 -1.42 13.92
CA LEU A 10 8.75 -0.08 13.55
C LEU A 10 10.25 0.07 13.80
N ARG A 11 10.72 -0.32 14.98
CA ARG A 11 12.15 -0.27 15.34
C ARG A 11 13.01 -1.08 14.38
N ARG A 12 12.54 -2.27 14.00
CA ARG A 12 13.30 -3.19 13.16
C ARG A 12 13.34 -2.80 11.68
N HIS A 13 12.27 -2.21 11.17
CA HIS A 13 12.09 -2.06 9.72
C HIS A 13 11.97 -0.62 9.23
N VAL A 14 11.62 0.32 10.11
CA VAL A 14 11.21 1.67 9.70
C VAL A 14 12.08 2.76 10.33
N PHE A 15 12.51 2.59 11.58
CA PHE A 15 13.38 3.56 12.24
C PHE A 15 14.72 3.67 11.51
N GLN A 16 15.16 4.92 11.34
CA GLN A 16 16.46 5.21 10.76
C GLN A 16 17.59 4.81 11.72
N PRO A 17 18.82 4.57 11.22
CA PRO A 17 19.96 4.32 12.09
C PRO A 17 20.15 5.44 13.13
N GLY A 18 20.13 5.08 14.41
CA GLY A 18 20.24 6.04 15.52
C GLY A 18 18.93 6.69 15.96
N GLU A 19 17.82 6.40 15.27
CA GLU A 19 16.47 6.76 15.70
C GLU A 19 15.98 5.78 16.77
N ASP A 20 15.38 6.31 17.84
CA ASP A 20 14.70 5.52 18.87
C ASP A 20 13.39 6.20 19.25
N MET A 21 12.59 5.52 20.07
CA MET A 21 11.32 5.99 20.58
C MET A 21 11.52 6.96 21.73
N ALA A 22 11.11 8.22 21.54
CA ALA A 22 11.05 9.21 22.61
C ALA A 22 9.76 9.10 23.43
N LYS A 23 8.62 8.91 22.77
CA LYS A 23 7.31 8.73 23.41
C LYS A 23 6.44 7.75 22.64
N ARG A 24 5.52 7.10 23.35
CA ARG A 24 4.49 6.23 22.80
C ARG A 24 3.14 6.52 23.43
N PHE A 25 2.12 6.54 22.59
CA PHE A 25 0.72 6.55 22.97
C PHE A 25 0.06 5.33 22.34
N ALA A 26 -0.69 4.57 23.13
CA ALA A 26 -1.35 3.36 22.66
C ALA A 26 -2.83 3.42 23.05
N GLU A 27 -3.66 3.34 22.02
CA GLU A 27 -5.11 3.24 22.07
C GLU A 27 -5.52 1.88 21.48
N PRO A 28 -6.77 1.40 21.68
CA PRO A 28 -7.20 0.09 21.18
C PRO A 28 -6.98 -0.12 19.68
N GLU A 29 -7.13 0.93 18.88
CA GLU A 29 -7.06 0.88 17.41
C GLU A 29 -5.97 1.78 16.83
N ARG A 30 -5.10 2.36 17.66
CA ARG A 30 -4.05 3.27 17.20
C ARG A 30 -2.82 3.21 18.10
N VAL A 31 -1.64 3.20 17.48
CA VAL A 31 -0.36 3.37 18.17
C VAL A 31 0.36 4.54 17.56
N THR A 32 0.64 5.54 18.37
CA THR A 32 1.42 6.71 17.98
C THR A 32 2.79 6.65 18.63
N VAL A 33 3.85 6.77 17.83
CA VAL A 33 5.22 6.83 18.31
C VAL A 33 5.85 8.14 17.86
N LEU A 34 6.38 8.90 18.82
CA LEU A 34 7.25 10.04 18.55
C LEU A 34 8.69 9.58 18.71
N SER A 35 9.51 9.75 17.67
CA SER A 35 10.91 9.37 17.70
C SER A 35 11.82 10.46 18.26
N THR A 36 13.06 10.09 18.59
CA THR A 36 14.12 11.00 19.06
C THR A 36 14.53 12.02 18.00
N THR A 37 14.27 11.74 16.72
CA THR A 37 14.51 12.64 15.59
C THR A 37 13.27 13.42 15.15
N GLN A 38 12.25 13.48 16.02
CA GLN A 38 10.98 14.19 15.78
C GLN A 38 10.10 13.62 14.64
N GLY A 39 10.34 12.36 14.24
CA GLY A 39 9.40 11.64 13.38
C GLY A 39 8.15 11.24 14.15
N LEU A 40 6.98 11.44 13.55
CA LEU A 40 5.70 10.98 14.09
C LEU A 40 5.24 9.75 13.29
N TYR A 41 5.05 8.64 13.98
CA TYR A 41 4.57 7.39 13.41
C TYR A 41 3.19 7.09 13.94
N GLU A 42 2.20 7.00 13.05
CA GLU A 42 0.83 6.65 13.38
C GLU A 42 0.50 5.30 12.75
N ALA A 43 0.30 4.30 13.60
CA ALA A 43 0.00 2.94 13.19
C ALA A 43 -1.45 2.57 13.54
N GLU A 44 -2.19 2.08 12.55
CA GLU A 44 -3.62 1.74 12.66
C GLU A 44 -3.91 0.42 11.93
N PRO A 45 -4.97 -0.33 12.32
CA PRO A 45 -5.45 -1.47 11.56
C PRO A 45 -5.71 -1.09 10.10
N ALA A 46 -5.10 -1.84 9.18
CA ALA A 46 -5.36 -1.67 7.76
C ALA A 46 -6.58 -2.49 7.36
N GLY A 47 -7.56 -1.86 6.72
CA GLY A 47 -8.72 -2.53 6.12
C GLY A 47 -8.41 -3.30 4.83
N TRP A 48 -7.21 -3.88 4.71
CA TRP A 48 -6.81 -4.67 3.53
C TRP A 48 -7.48 -6.04 3.54
N ARG A 49 -7.85 -6.55 2.37
CA ARG A 49 -8.43 -7.88 2.17
C ARG A 49 -7.52 -8.99 2.72
N ILE A 50 -6.21 -8.80 2.67
CA ILE A 50 -5.23 -9.76 3.22
C ILE A 50 -5.48 -10.05 4.71
N GLY A 51 -6.05 -9.07 5.44
CA GLY A 51 -6.38 -9.22 6.87
C GLY A 51 -7.40 -10.32 7.16
N ALA A 52 -8.19 -10.74 6.17
CA ALA A 52 -9.16 -11.83 6.28
C ALA A 52 -8.55 -13.22 6.05
N ALA A 53 -7.30 -13.31 5.60
CA ALA A 53 -6.65 -14.60 5.38
C ALA A 53 -6.43 -15.34 6.71
N ALA A 54 -6.68 -16.65 6.73
CA ALA A 54 -6.69 -17.43 7.97
C ALA A 54 -5.37 -17.39 8.76
N TRP A 55 -4.24 -17.26 8.06
CA TRP A 55 -2.91 -17.18 8.67
C TRP A 55 -2.57 -15.79 9.25
N VAL A 56 -3.36 -14.76 8.92
CA VAL A 56 -3.15 -13.39 9.38
C VAL A 56 -3.83 -13.18 10.74
N ASP A 57 -3.06 -12.59 11.66
CA ASP A 57 -3.54 -12.12 12.96
C ASP A 57 -3.97 -10.66 12.87
N SER A 58 -3.15 -9.80 12.26
CA SER A 58 -3.50 -8.40 11.99
C SER A 58 -2.74 -7.83 10.81
N ALA A 59 -3.35 -6.85 10.14
CA ALA A 59 -2.72 -6.01 9.13
C ALA A 59 -2.67 -4.58 9.65
N VAL A 60 -1.54 -3.89 9.48
CA VAL A 60 -1.31 -2.56 10.05
C VAL A 60 -0.73 -1.65 8.97
N ARG A 61 -1.33 -0.46 8.84
CA ARG A 61 -0.79 0.65 8.07
C ARG A 61 -0.08 1.59 9.04
N VAL A 62 1.07 2.12 8.62
CA VAL A 62 1.80 3.14 9.36
C VAL A 62 1.99 4.35 8.46
N ALA A 63 1.57 5.52 8.91
CA ALA A 63 1.99 6.79 8.35
C ALA A 63 3.17 7.33 9.15
N ARG A 64 4.26 7.69 8.48
CA ARG A 64 5.37 8.46 9.06
C ARG A 64 5.27 9.88 8.55
N ASP A 65 4.94 10.79 9.44
CA ASP A 65 5.03 12.22 9.22
C ASP A 65 6.38 12.75 9.72
N SER A 66 7.06 13.49 8.86
CA SER A 66 8.28 14.21 9.16
C SER A 66 8.10 15.67 8.78
N SER A 67 7.78 16.50 9.78
CA SER A 67 7.62 17.95 9.61
C SER A 67 8.90 18.64 9.09
N LEU A 68 10.05 18.00 9.28
CA LEU A 68 11.35 18.46 8.78
C LEU A 68 11.56 18.14 7.30
N GLU A 69 11.03 17.02 6.83
CA GLU A 69 11.30 16.52 5.47
C GLU A 69 10.16 16.81 4.48
N ASN A 70 9.03 17.37 4.95
CA ASN A 70 7.87 17.70 4.15
C ASN A 70 7.38 16.53 3.27
N PHE A 71 7.42 15.30 3.79
CA PHE A 71 6.80 14.14 3.16
C PHE A 71 6.11 13.25 4.19
N VAL A 72 5.14 12.47 3.72
CA VAL A 72 4.54 11.36 4.48
C VAL A 72 4.92 10.07 3.78
N ALA A 73 5.53 9.15 4.52
CA ALA A 73 5.81 7.80 4.05
C ALA A 73 4.77 6.83 4.60
N THR A 74 4.26 5.93 3.75
CA THR A 74 3.34 4.87 4.19
C THR A 74 4.05 3.54 4.23
N TYR A 75 3.94 2.87 5.37
CA TYR A 75 4.44 1.52 5.57
C TYR A 75 3.32 0.54 5.88
N GLY A 76 3.56 -0.73 5.60
CA GLY A 76 2.63 -1.81 5.89
C GLY A 76 3.28 -2.99 6.58
N PHE A 77 2.54 -3.56 7.52
CA PHE A 77 2.89 -4.80 8.20
C PHE A 77 1.74 -5.79 8.12
N VAL A 78 2.08 -7.05 7.87
CA VAL A 78 1.19 -8.18 8.14
C VAL A 78 1.80 -9.01 9.26
N PHE A 79 1.04 -9.18 10.31
CA PHE A 79 1.37 -9.98 11.47
C PHE A 79 0.67 -11.32 11.33
N SER A 80 1.42 -12.40 11.26
CA SER A 80 0.87 -13.75 11.16
C SER A 80 0.52 -14.32 12.53
N ARG A 81 -0.39 -15.30 12.55
CA ARG A 81 -0.83 -16.01 13.78
C ARG A 81 0.25 -16.88 14.41
N ASP A 82 1.24 -17.31 13.63
CA ASP A 82 2.42 -18.04 14.10
C ASP A 82 3.50 -17.14 14.72
N GLY A 83 3.25 -15.83 14.81
CA GLY A 83 4.15 -14.85 15.41
C GLY A 83 5.09 -14.15 14.41
N GLY A 84 5.10 -14.54 13.15
CA GLY A 84 5.87 -13.89 12.08
C GLY A 84 5.44 -12.44 11.77
N THR A 85 6.33 -11.66 11.18
CA THR A 85 6.05 -10.28 10.74
C THR A 85 6.55 -10.12 9.32
N LEU A 86 5.65 -9.73 8.42
CA LEU A 86 5.95 -9.38 7.04
C LEU A 86 5.97 -7.86 6.90
N PHE A 87 7.13 -7.29 6.58
CA PHE A 87 7.26 -5.88 6.22
C PHE A 87 6.93 -5.71 4.74
N LEU A 88 5.78 -5.09 4.46
CA LEU A 88 5.21 -5.05 3.11
C LEU A 88 5.92 -4.08 2.17
N ASN A 89 6.72 -3.16 2.70
CA ASN A 89 7.50 -2.21 1.91
C ASN A 89 8.89 -2.76 1.53
N ASP A 90 9.17 -4.03 1.84
CA ASP A 90 10.26 -4.78 1.23
C ASP A 90 9.73 -5.49 -0.02
N ALA A 91 10.21 -5.07 -1.19
CA ALA A 91 9.81 -5.64 -2.47
C ALA A 91 10.08 -7.15 -2.53
N ALA A 92 11.17 -7.63 -1.93
CA ALA A 92 11.45 -9.07 -1.87
C ALA A 92 10.37 -9.79 -1.06
N ALA A 93 9.98 -9.23 0.09
CA ALA A 93 8.95 -9.80 0.95
C ALA A 93 7.56 -9.87 0.27
N ILE A 94 7.16 -8.82 -0.47
CA ILE A 94 5.92 -8.84 -1.27
C ILE A 94 6.01 -9.84 -2.43
N ARG A 95 7.15 -9.96 -3.11
CA ARG A 95 7.34 -10.98 -4.16
C ARG A 95 7.19 -12.38 -3.59
N GLU A 96 7.79 -12.64 -2.43
CA GLU A 96 7.69 -13.91 -1.70
C GLU A 96 6.26 -14.22 -1.27
N LEU A 97 5.51 -13.24 -0.77
CA LEU A 97 4.07 -13.39 -0.48
C LEU A 97 3.30 -13.84 -1.73
N GLY A 98 3.69 -13.33 -2.91
CA GLY A 98 3.13 -13.68 -4.21
C GLY A 98 3.25 -15.16 -4.59
N ARG A 99 4.14 -15.95 -3.96
CA ARG A 99 4.17 -17.42 -4.12
C ARG A 99 2.82 -18.07 -3.83
N GLY A 100 2.05 -17.45 -2.93
CA GLY A 100 0.74 -17.92 -2.51
C GLY A 100 -0.35 -17.77 -3.58
N LEU A 101 -0.14 -16.98 -4.64
CA LEU A 101 -1.17 -16.75 -5.66
C LEU A 101 -1.60 -18.05 -6.37
N GLY A 102 -0.65 -18.97 -6.62
CA GLY A 102 -0.94 -20.31 -7.12
C GLY A 102 -1.37 -21.32 -6.04
N ALA A 103 -1.51 -20.88 -4.79
CA ALA A 103 -1.80 -21.73 -3.62
C ALA A 103 -2.97 -21.20 -2.76
N GLY A 104 -3.84 -20.38 -3.34
CA GLY A 104 -5.08 -19.91 -2.70
C GLY A 104 -5.01 -18.56 -1.99
N LEU A 105 -3.92 -17.80 -2.15
CA LEU A 105 -3.90 -16.38 -1.77
C LEU A 105 -4.90 -15.62 -2.67
N ASP A 106 -5.75 -14.79 -2.07
CA ASP A 106 -6.68 -13.94 -2.81
C ASP A 106 -5.91 -12.97 -3.74
N PRO A 107 -6.07 -13.08 -5.08
CA PRO A 107 -5.41 -12.21 -6.03
C PRO A 107 -5.73 -10.72 -5.83
N LEU A 108 -6.96 -10.39 -5.41
CA LEU A 108 -7.35 -8.99 -5.17
C LEU A 108 -6.77 -8.46 -3.87
N ALA A 109 -6.56 -9.31 -2.87
CA ALA A 109 -5.81 -8.92 -1.67
C ALA A 109 -4.37 -8.57 -2.01
N TYR A 110 -3.72 -9.37 -2.87
CA TYR A 110 -2.36 -9.08 -3.33
C TYR A 110 -2.29 -7.78 -4.16
N ALA A 111 -3.22 -7.61 -5.10
CA ALA A 111 -3.32 -6.40 -5.92
C ALA A 111 -3.57 -5.13 -5.09
N GLU A 112 -4.37 -5.22 -4.02
CA GLU A 112 -4.61 -4.09 -3.11
C GLU A 112 -3.33 -3.65 -2.37
N LEU A 113 -2.48 -4.59 -1.95
CA LEU A 113 -1.20 -4.26 -1.31
C LEU A 113 -0.26 -3.53 -2.28
N LEU A 114 -0.16 -4.02 -3.52
CA LEU A 114 0.64 -3.36 -4.57
C LEU A 114 0.09 -1.98 -4.90
N ALA A 115 -1.22 -1.87 -5.07
CA ALA A 115 -1.89 -0.63 -5.39
C ALA A 115 -1.64 0.44 -4.32
N GLU A 116 -1.64 0.07 -3.04
CA GLU A 116 -1.43 1.03 -1.97
C GLU A 116 0.06 1.33 -1.73
N LEU A 117 0.91 0.30 -1.64
CA LEU A 117 2.28 0.46 -1.14
C LEU A 117 3.33 0.64 -2.25
N TYR A 118 2.97 0.45 -3.52
CA TYR A 118 3.87 0.50 -4.66
C TYR A 118 3.37 1.36 -5.84
N SER A 119 2.27 2.12 -5.70
CA SER A 119 1.83 3.09 -6.73
C SER A 119 2.56 4.44 -6.66
N GLY A 120 3.88 4.42 -6.44
CA GLY A 120 4.74 5.60 -6.36
C GLY A 120 5.55 5.81 -7.64
N GLN A 121 6.43 6.82 -7.71
CA GLN A 121 7.23 7.05 -8.92
C GLN A 121 8.10 5.84 -9.32
N ARG A 122 8.68 5.15 -8.34
CA ARG A 122 9.52 3.97 -8.55
C ARG A 122 8.72 2.71 -8.21
N ILE A 123 8.81 1.71 -9.07
CA ILE A 123 7.95 0.51 -9.01
C ILE A 123 8.30 -0.46 -7.88
N ASP A 124 9.55 -0.45 -7.41
CA ASP A 124 10.06 -1.37 -6.39
C ASP A 124 10.41 -0.67 -5.08
N ASP A 125 10.20 0.64 -5.01
CA ASP A 125 10.49 1.41 -3.80
C ASP A 125 9.18 1.70 -3.05
N PRO A 126 9.25 1.81 -1.72
CA PRO A 126 8.14 2.26 -0.89
C PRO A 126 7.54 3.57 -1.42
N VAL A 127 6.22 3.68 -1.35
CA VAL A 127 5.55 4.94 -1.69
C VAL A 127 5.89 6.05 -0.69
N VAL A 128 6.54 7.09 -1.20
CA VAL A 128 6.82 8.35 -0.50
C VAL A 128 6.12 9.48 -1.26
N PHE A 129 5.23 10.22 -0.59
CA PHE A 129 4.57 11.39 -1.16
C PHE A 129 4.91 12.65 -0.38
N SER A 130 5.00 13.79 -1.09
CA SER A 130 5.15 15.10 -0.47
C SER A 130 3.97 15.42 0.47
N PHE A 131 4.25 16.08 1.60
CA PHE A 131 3.35 16.34 2.73
C PHE A 131 2.03 17.00 2.31
N ALA A 132 2.07 17.87 1.30
CA ALA A 132 0.88 18.53 0.77
C ALA A 132 -0.13 17.55 0.14
N ALA A 133 0.25 16.32 -0.20
CA ALA A 133 -0.61 15.38 -0.93
C ALA A 133 -1.38 14.37 -0.07
N THR A 134 -0.92 14.06 1.15
CA THR A 134 -1.29 12.78 1.80
C THR A 134 -1.59 12.84 3.29
N ALA A 135 -1.55 14.01 3.95
CA ALA A 135 -1.80 14.13 5.41
C ALA A 135 -3.20 13.65 5.90
N GLY A 136 -4.06 13.15 4.99
CA GLY A 136 -5.29 12.41 5.34
C GLY A 136 -5.73 11.40 4.28
N PHE A 137 -4.85 11.00 3.35
CA PHE A 137 -5.21 10.18 2.19
C PHE A 137 -4.29 8.96 2.05
N ARG A 138 -4.85 7.84 1.58
CA ARG A 138 -4.03 6.65 1.30
C ARG A 138 -3.06 6.96 0.15
N PRO A 139 -1.87 6.34 0.14
CA PRO A 139 -0.91 6.51 -0.94
C PRO A 139 -1.43 6.01 -2.31
N GLY A 140 -2.27 4.98 -2.32
CA GLY A 140 -2.86 4.46 -3.54
C GLY A 140 -4.05 3.55 -3.26
N TRP A 141 -4.81 3.27 -4.31
CA TRP A 141 -6.02 2.45 -4.27
C TRP A 141 -6.10 1.55 -5.48
N LEU A 142 -6.57 0.32 -5.25
CA LEU A 142 -7.00 -0.58 -6.31
C LEU A 142 -8.33 -0.05 -6.90
N ILE A 143 -8.41 0.08 -8.22
CA ILE A 143 -9.69 0.28 -8.93
C ILE A 143 -10.41 -1.06 -9.00
N ALA A 144 -11.05 -1.45 -7.91
CA ALA A 144 -11.78 -2.73 -7.81
C ALA A 144 -13.18 -2.65 -8.44
N ASN A 145 -13.82 -1.48 -8.37
CA ASN A 145 -15.14 -1.20 -8.95
C ASN A 145 -15.03 0.00 -9.89
N VAL A 146 -15.09 -0.26 -11.20
CA VAL A 146 -14.95 0.76 -12.25
C VAL A 146 -16.08 1.77 -12.20
N GLU A 147 -17.32 1.32 -11.97
CA GLU A 147 -18.48 2.22 -11.92
C GLU A 147 -18.38 3.20 -10.75
N GLU A 148 -18.01 2.71 -9.57
CA GLU A 148 -17.81 3.57 -8.40
C GLU A 148 -16.66 4.54 -8.61
N PHE A 149 -15.56 4.08 -9.22
CA PHE A 149 -14.39 4.90 -9.52
C PHE A 149 -14.74 6.04 -10.50
N LEU A 150 -15.41 5.74 -11.62
CA LEU A 150 -15.82 6.73 -12.61
C LEU A 150 -16.86 7.70 -12.04
N ARG A 151 -17.76 7.24 -11.17
CA ARG A 151 -18.70 8.11 -10.47
C ARG A 151 -17.99 9.13 -9.56
N LYS A 152 -16.89 8.73 -8.90
CA LYS A 152 -16.08 9.64 -8.07
C LYS A 152 -15.13 10.52 -8.90
N ASN A 153 -14.77 10.07 -10.10
CA ASN A 153 -13.79 10.74 -10.97
C ASN A 153 -14.37 10.90 -12.39
N PRO A 154 -15.40 11.74 -12.59
CA PRO A 154 -16.12 11.86 -13.86
C PRO A 154 -15.29 12.43 -15.01
N SER A 155 -14.12 13.01 -14.73
CA SER A 155 -13.17 13.51 -15.74
C SER A 155 -12.31 12.41 -16.36
N VAL A 156 -12.32 11.20 -15.81
CA VAL A 156 -11.57 10.07 -16.36
C VAL A 156 -12.31 9.49 -17.56
N ASP A 157 -11.59 9.31 -18.67
CA ASP A 157 -12.11 8.60 -19.84
C ASP A 157 -12.42 7.13 -19.48
N PRO A 158 -13.69 6.68 -19.60
CA PRO A 158 -14.07 5.30 -19.28
C PRO A 158 -13.31 4.23 -20.08
N SER A 159 -12.77 4.55 -21.26
CA SER A 159 -11.98 3.61 -22.07
C SER A 159 -10.61 3.29 -21.47
N LEU A 160 -10.12 4.12 -20.55
CA LEU A 160 -8.85 3.93 -19.85
C LEU A 160 -8.96 3.03 -18.62
N VAL A 161 -10.17 2.64 -18.22
CA VAL A 161 -10.42 1.87 -17.01
C VAL A 161 -11.09 0.53 -17.27
N PHE A 162 -10.64 -0.50 -16.55
CA PHE A 162 -11.20 -1.84 -16.61
C PHE A 162 -11.17 -2.50 -15.22
N PRO A 163 -12.09 -3.43 -14.93
CA PRO A 163 -12.08 -4.14 -13.65
C PRO A 163 -10.89 -5.11 -13.58
N PRO A 164 -10.39 -5.44 -12.38
CA PRO A 164 -9.31 -6.42 -12.24
C PRO A 164 -9.66 -7.75 -12.91
N ARG A 165 -8.70 -8.33 -13.62
CA ARG A 165 -8.82 -9.61 -14.31
C ARG A 165 -7.83 -10.58 -13.71
N VAL A 166 -8.30 -11.79 -13.41
CA VAL A 166 -7.47 -12.89 -12.96
C VAL A 166 -7.62 -14.03 -13.96
N SER A 167 -6.50 -14.57 -14.41
CA SER A 167 -6.48 -15.78 -15.22
C SER A 167 -5.44 -16.76 -14.70
N GLU A 168 -5.63 -18.02 -15.03
CA GLU A 168 -4.69 -19.10 -14.72
C GLU A 168 -4.47 -19.93 -15.98
N GLU A 169 -3.24 -19.94 -16.47
CA GLU A 169 -2.84 -20.68 -17.67
C GLU A 169 -1.51 -21.38 -17.43
N GLY A 170 -1.46 -22.69 -17.68
CA GLY A 170 -0.22 -23.47 -17.54
C GLY A 170 0.41 -23.44 -16.14
N GLY A 171 -0.39 -23.30 -15.08
CA GLY A 171 0.10 -23.18 -13.70
C GLY A 171 0.70 -21.81 -13.35
N VAL A 172 0.43 -20.80 -14.17
CA VAL A 172 0.78 -19.40 -13.92
C VAL A 172 -0.50 -18.62 -13.66
N THR A 173 -0.60 -18.04 -12.47
CA THR A 173 -1.61 -17.04 -12.15
C THR A 173 -1.17 -15.70 -12.70
N ARG A 174 -2.06 -15.04 -13.45
CA ARG A 174 -1.89 -13.67 -13.94
C ARG A 174 -2.97 -12.77 -13.37
N ILE A 175 -2.58 -11.58 -12.93
CA ILE A 175 -3.48 -10.53 -12.45
C ILE A 175 -3.21 -9.28 -13.26
N ASP A 176 -4.22 -8.78 -13.97
CA ASP A 176 -4.18 -7.47 -14.60
C ASP A 176 -5.14 -6.54 -13.86
N PHE A 177 -4.65 -5.42 -13.34
CA PHE A 177 -5.48 -4.48 -12.58
C PHE A 177 -5.01 -3.04 -12.75
N LEU A 178 -5.84 -2.10 -12.32
CA LEU A 178 -5.50 -0.68 -12.29
C LEU A 178 -5.40 -0.20 -10.84
N SER A 179 -4.42 0.64 -10.57
CA SER A 179 -4.38 1.44 -9.36
C SER A 179 -4.48 2.92 -9.69
N HIS A 180 -4.89 3.72 -8.71
CA HIS A 180 -4.76 5.16 -8.78
C HIS A 180 -4.21 5.72 -7.47
N ASN A 181 -3.64 6.90 -7.56
CA ASN A 181 -3.05 7.65 -6.46
C ASN A 181 -3.52 9.10 -6.59
N TYR A 182 -3.87 9.69 -5.46
CA TYR A 182 -4.43 11.03 -5.36
C TYR A 182 -3.39 11.94 -4.70
N TYR A 183 -3.22 13.13 -5.24
CA TYR A 183 -2.31 14.12 -4.66
C TYR A 183 -2.76 15.55 -4.96
N LEU A 184 -2.42 16.47 -4.06
CA LEU A 184 -2.70 17.89 -4.26
C LEU A 184 -1.71 18.52 -5.24
N VAL A 185 -2.22 19.46 -6.03
CA VAL A 185 -1.46 20.33 -6.94
C VAL A 185 -1.80 21.79 -6.64
N GLU A 186 -1.03 22.73 -7.18
CA GLU A 186 -1.12 24.17 -6.85
C GLU A 186 -2.56 24.74 -6.91
N PHE A 187 -3.40 24.21 -7.81
CA PHE A 187 -4.80 24.63 -7.98
C PHE A 187 -5.77 23.44 -8.01
N GLY A 188 -5.69 22.55 -7.02
CA GLY A 188 -6.67 21.47 -6.83
C GLY A 188 -6.03 20.13 -6.51
N ALA A 189 -6.54 19.07 -7.11
CA ALA A 189 -6.00 17.73 -6.98
C ALA A 189 -5.78 17.09 -8.34
N ALA A 190 -4.92 16.08 -8.37
CA ALA A 190 -4.70 15.26 -9.53
C ALA A 190 -4.66 13.78 -9.15
N ILE A 191 -4.94 12.94 -10.14
CA ILE A 191 -4.73 11.50 -10.05
C ILE A 191 -3.77 11.02 -11.13
N ASP A 192 -2.95 10.04 -10.77
CA ASP A 192 -2.33 9.14 -11.74
C ASP A 192 -3.09 7.82 -11.74
N ILE A 193 -3.10 7.14 -12.88
CA ILE A 193 -3.65 5.80 -13.04
C ILE A 193 -2.53 4.92 -13.59
N TYR A 194 -2.29 3.81 -12.91
CA TYR A 194 -1.29 2.82 -13.30
C TYR A 194 -1.96 1.51 -13.67
N GLN A 195 -1.50 0.89 -14.75
CA GLN A 195 -1.82 -0.47 -15.10
C GLN A 195 -0.75 -1.40 -14.57
N TRP A 196 -1.19 -2.48 -13.96
CA TRP A 196 -0.35 -3.51 -13.38
C TRP A 196 -0.61 -4.84 -14.05
N THR A 197 0.47 -5.57 -14.27
CA THR A 197 0.43 -7.00 -14.59
C THR A 197 1.27 -7.72 -13.56
N VAL A 198 0.67 -8.66 -12.82
CA VAL A 198 1.35 -9.55 -11.90
C VAL A 198 1.32 -10.96 -12.49
N THR A 199 2.43 -11.67 -12.42
CA THR A 199 2.53 -13.08 -12.76
C THR A 199 3.15 -13.85 -11.62
N ALA A 200 2.58 -15.02 -11.30
CA ALA A 200 3.12 -15.91 -10.28
C ALA A 200 2.92 -17.35 -10.71
N SER A 201 3.99 -18.13 -10.74
CA SER A 201 3.93 -19.58 -10.88
C SER A 201 3.83 -20.21 -9.49
N ALA A 202 3.22 -21.40 -9.41
CA ALA A 202 3.11 -22.13 -8.15
C ALA A 202 4.47 -22.23 -7.42
N GLY A 203 4.52 -21.70 -6.20
CA GLY A 203 5.70 -21.74 -5.36
C GLY A 203 6.88 -20.90 -5.85
N GLN A 204 6.72 -20.00 -6.83
CA GLN A 204 7.73 -19.02 -7.26
C GLN A 204 7.31 -17.60 -6.88
N PRO A 205 8.25 -16.69 -6.56
CA PRO A 205 7.89 -15.32 -6.20
C PRO A 205 7.13 -14.67 -7.35
N ALA A 206 6.19 -13.79 -7.01
CA ALA A 206 5.51 -13.02 -8.04
C ALA A 206 6.49 -12.06 -8.72
N PHE A 207 6.24 -11.84 -10.00
CA PHE A 207 6.81 -10.75 -10.77
C PHE A 207 5.71 -9.75 -11.11
N TRP A 208 6.05 -8.47 -11.21
CA TRP A 208 5.10 -7.47 -11.68
C TRP A 208 5.75 -6.46 -12.62
N ALA A 209 4.93 -5.96 -13.53
CA ALA A 209 5.20 -4.79 -14.35
C ALA A 209 4.12 -3.75 -14.10
N ARG A 210 4.49 -2.48 -14.25
CA ARG A 210 3.58 -1.35 -14.10
C ARG A 210 3.87 -0.28 -15.14
N GLU A 211 2.82 0.22 -15.76
CA GLU A 211 2.90 1.33 -16.72
C GLU A 211 1.89 2.43 -16.38
N PRO A 212 2.22 3.71 -16.61
CA PRO A 212 1.25 4.79 -16.46
C PRO A 212 0.23 4.73 -17.61
N VAL A 213 -1.06 4.71 -17.26
CA VAL A 213 -2.18 4.82 -18.21
C VAL A 213 -2.58 6.28 -18.38
N ALA A 214 -2.63 7.01 -17.27
CA ALA A 214 -2.89 8.44 -17.25
C ALA A 214 -2.07 9.08 -16.12
N GLN A 215 -1.59 10.30 -16.36
CA GLN A 215 -0.79 11.02 -15.37
C GLN A 215 -1.31 12.44 -15.21
N ARG A 216 -1.30 12.91 -13.97
CA ARG A 216 -1.67 14.27 -13.59
C ARG A 216 -3.04 14.70 -14.15
N LEU A 217 -4.02 13.78 -14.12
CA LEU A 217 -5.39 14.11 -14.47
C LEU A 217 -5.96 15.01 -13.39
N THR A 218 -6.10 16.29 -13.70
CA THR A 218 -6.64 17.28 -12.75
C THR A 218 -8.10 16.99 -12.47
N LEU A 219 -8.43 16.92 -11.18
CA LEU A 219 -9.80 16.82 -10.71
C LEU A 219 -10.38 18.23 -10.54
N PRO A 220 -11.66 18.43 -10.84
CA PRO A 220 -12.32 19.69 -10.55
C PRO A 220 -12.26 19.99 -9.04
N PRO A 221 -12.23 21.28 -8.65
CA PRO A 221 -12.30 21.65 -7.23
C PRO A 221 -13.58 21.08 -6.62
N SER A 222 -13.43 20.39 -5.49
CA SER A 222 -14.51 19.84 -4.67
C SER A 222 -15.33 20.91 -3.99
#